data_AF-A0A2I0Q845-F1
#
_entry.id   AF-A0A2I0Q845-F1
#
_cell.length_a   1.000
_cell.length_b   1.000
_cell.length_c   1.000
_cell.angle_alpha   90.00
_cell.angle_beta   90.00
_cell.angle_gamma   90.00
#
_symmetry.space_group_name_H-M   'P 1'
#
loop_
_entity.id
_entity.type
_entity.pdbx_description
1 polymer ?
#
loop_
_entity_poly.entity_id
_entity_poly.type
_entity_poly.pdbx_seq_one_letter_code
_entity_poly.pdbx_strand_id
1 'polypeptide(L)'
;MYPTLFKIGFLEIHTYGVFVALGFFVGFKMLLFYGKKSSFSPALIEKLTFLVFIFSLIGARLFYVLISFGEFAENPLDIFKVWQGGLVFWGGFLGGAITVIIFSIKHKMPLWKLADVFAPALAIGHALGRIGCFFAGCCYGKNTDSFLGVVFPENCLAPTGIKLVPTQILSSILLLILFLILVIFWKRKKFDGQIFFMYTVLLSVGRFLIEFLRGDFRGNLILGITPTQIVSVVMFIVSIIIWKKLSPIKKESV
;
A
#
# COMPACT_ATOMS: atom_id res chain seq x y z
N MET A 1 -6.07 -22.42 5.77
CA MET A 1 -6.36 -20.97 5.68
C MET A 1 -7.84 -20.80 5.42
N TYR A 2 -8.48 -19.79 6.01
CA TYR A 2 -9.90 -19.48 5.78
C TYR A 2 -10.02 -18.17 5.01
N PRO A 3 -10.27 -18.18 3.69
CA PRO A 3 -10.48 -16.96 2.89
C PRO A 3 -11.76 -16.22 3.31
N THR A 4 -12.81 -16.97 3.66
CA THR A 4 -14.07 -16.48 4.21
C THR A 4 -14.17 -16.87 5.68
N LEU A 5 -14.40 -15.89 6.56
CA LEU A 5 -14.52 -16.10 8.01
C LEU A 5 -15.94 -16.54 8.37
N PHE A 6 -16.93 -15.74 7.98
CA PHE A 6 -18.33 -15.98 8.30
C PHE A 6 -19.21 -15.58 7.13
N LYS A 7 -20.30 -16.32 6.95
CA LYS A 7 -21.37 -15.99 6.00
C LYS A 7 -22.63 -15.73 6.81
N ILE A 8 -23.10 -14.48 6.77
CA ILE A 8 -24.33 -14.04 7.44
C ILE A 8 -25.34 -13.72 6.34
N GLY A 9 -26.15 -14.73 5.96
CA GLY A 9 -27.07 -14.62 4.83
C GLY A 9 -26.34 -14.36 3.50
N PHE A 10 -26.61 -13.22 2.88
CA PHE A 10 -25.98 -12.78 1.63
C PHE A 10 -24.62 -12.09 1.85
N LEU A 11 -24.24 -11.79 3.09
CA LEU A 11 -23.00 -11.11 3.41
C LEU A 11 -21.89 -12.13 3.71
N GLU A 12 -20.87 -12.15 2.86
CA GLU A 12 -19.65 -12.91 3.11
C GLU A 12 -18.55 -12.00 3.65
N ILE A 13 -18.04 -12.32 4.85
CA ILE A 13 -16.95 -11.59 5.46
C ILE A 13 -15.65 -12.33 5.14
N HIS A 14 -14.85 -11.75 4.25
CA HIS A 14 -13.54 -12.29 3.90
C HIS A 14 -12.46 -11.85 4.89
N THR A 15 -11.53 -12.76 5.18
CA THR A 15 -10.34 -12.50 6.02
C THR A 15 -9.52 -11.33 5.47
N TYR A 16 -9.44 -11.20 4.15
CA TYR A 16 -8.83 -10.06 3.48
C TYR A 16 -9.40 -8.72 3.96
N GLY A 17 -10.73 -8.58 3.96
CA GLY A 17 -11.41 -7.36 4.38
C GLY A 17 -11.15 -7.02 5.85
N VAL A 18 -11.09 -8.03 6.73
CA VAL A 18 -10.77 -7.84 8.15
C VAL A 18 -9.35 -7.30 8.34
N PHE A 19 -8.35 -7.85 7.62
CA PHE A 19 -6.98 -7.35 7.70
C PHE A 19 -6.82 -5.95 7.09
N VAL A 20 -7.57 -5.63 6.03
CA VAL A 20 -7.63 -4.26 5.47
C VAL A 20 -8.22 -3.29 6.48
N ALA A 21 -9.33 -3.64 7.13
CA ALA A 21 -9.95 -2.83 8.17
C ALA A 21 -8.99 -2.63 9.36
N LEU A 22 -8.36 -3.71 9.84
CA LEU A 22 -7.34 -3.63 10.89
C LEU A 22 -6.17 -2.73 10.47
N GLY A 23 -5.70 -2.85 9.23
CA GLY A 23 -4.66 -1.99 8.66
C GLY A 23 -5.06 -0.51 8.67
N PHE A 24 -6.30 -0.21 8.31
CA PHE A 24 -6.85 1.15 8.39
C PHE A 24 -6.91 1.66 9.83
N PHE A 25 -7.43 0.87 10.78
CA PHE A 25 -7.53 1.28 12.19
C PHE A 25 -6.17 1.53 12.83
N VAL A 26 -5.19 0.63 12.59
CA VAL A 26 -3.83 0.81 13.08
C VAL A 26 -3.18 2.02 12.41
N GLY A 27 -3.30 2.16 11.09
CA GLY A 27 -2.81 3.31 10.34
C GLY A 27 -3.40 4.63 10.84
N PHE A 28 -4.70 4.69 11.10
CA PHE A 28 -5.40 5.85 11.65
C PHE A 28 -4.84 6.25 13.02
N LYS A 29 -4.65 5.29 13.93
CA LYS A 29 -4.00 5.56 15.23
C LYS A 29 -2.58 6.10 15.06
N MET A 30 -1.81 5.57 14.11
CA MET A 30 -0.47 6.08 13.81
C MET A 30 -0.51 7.51 13.26
N LEU A 31 -1.47 7.83 12.38
CA LEU A 31 -1.66 9.18 11.84
C LEU A 31 -1.99 10.19 12.93
N LEU A 32 -2.88 9.85 13.86
CA LEU A 32 -3.18 10.72 15.01
C LEU A 32 -1.96 10.92 15.91
N PHE A 33 -1.24 9.85 16.20
CA PHE A 33 -0.04 9.89 17.05
C PHE A 33 1.07 10.76 16.43
N TYR A 34 1.44 10.51 15.18
CA TYR A 34 2.49 11.25 14.50
C TYR A 34 2.03 12.63 14.04
N GLY A 35 0.75 12.81 13.76
CA GLY A 35 0.13 14.11 13.50
C GLY A 35 0.27 15.04 14.69
N LYS A 36 -0.09 14.56 15.90
CA LYS A 36 0.11 15.30 17.15
C LYS A 36 1.58 15.62 17.41
N LYS A 37 2.49 14.65 17.21
CA LYS A 37 3.95 14.88 17.32
C LYS A 37 4.49 15.90 16.31
N SER A 38 3.77 16.12 15.21
CA SER A 38 4.11 17.07 14.16
C SER A 38 3.39 18.41 14.33
N SER A 39 2.73 18.64 15.47
CA SER A 39 1.93 19.84 15.77
C SER A 39 0.74 20.05 14.81
N PHE A 40 0.24 19.00 14.18
CA PHE A 40 -1.03 19.07 13.44
C PHE A 40 -2.22 18.90 14.38
N SER A 41 -3.31 19.63 14.09
CA SER A 41 -4.57 19.47 14.81
C SER A 41 -5.12 18.05 14.60
N PRO A 42 -5.48 17.31 15.67
CA PRO A 42 -6.12 16.00 15.56
C PRO A 42 -7.35 16.03 14.66
N ALA A 43 -8.22 17.04 14.81
CA ALA A 43 -9.42 17.19 14.00
C ALA A 43 -9.13 17.32 12.49
N LEU A 44 -8.03 17.99 12.12
CA LEU A 44 -7.60 18.07 10.71
C LEU A 44 -7.07 16.73 10.20
N ILE A 45 -6.32 15.99 11.02
CA ILE A 45 -5.80 14.65 10.65
C ILE A 45 -6.95 13.64 10.53
N GLU A 46 -7.94 13.69 11.42
CA GLU A 46 -9.15 12.87 11.34
C GLU A 46 -9.90 13.15 10.05
N LYS A 47 -10.22 14.43 9.80
CA LYS A 47 -10.90 14.86 8.57
C LYS A 47 -10.14 14.43 7.33
N LEU A 48 -8.83 14.65 7.28
CA LEU A 48 -8.00 14.23 6.17
C LEU A 48 -8.03 12.71 5.99
N THR A 49 -7.92 11.93 7.07
CA THR A 49 -7.89 10.47 6.97
C THR A 49 -9.20 9.91 6.43
N PHE A 50 -10.34 10.44 6.87
CA PHE A 50 -11.65 10.06 6.33
C PHE A 50 -11.78 10.42 4.85
N LEU A 51 -11.35 11.62 4.45
CA LEU A 51 -11.36 12.00 3.03
C LEU A 51 -10.45 11.09 2.20
N VAL A 52 -9.23 10.80 2.68
CA VAL A 52 -8.30 9.88 2.01
C VAL A 52 -8.94 8.50 1.84
N PHE A 53 -9.58 7.96 2.88
CA PHE A 53 -10.28 6.67 2.78
C PHE A 53 -11.37 6.69 1.70
N ILE A 54 -12.25 7.69 1.72
CA ILE A 54 -13.35 7.82 0.76
C ILE A 54 -12.82 7.96 -0.67
N PHE A 55 -11.90 8.90 -0.91
CA PHE A 55 -11.38 9.15 -2.26
C PHE A 55 -10.43 8.05 -2.75
N SER A 56 -9.79 7.29 -1.85
CA SER A 56 -9.09 6.07 -2.22
C SER A 56 -10.06 4.97 -2.67
N LEU A 57 -11.22 4.79 -2.03
CA LEU A 57 -12.21 3.84 -2.50
C LEU A 57 -12.81 4.25 -3.84
N ILE A 58 -13.18 5.53 -3.98
CA ILE A 58 -13.70 6.08 -5.24
C ILE A 58 -12.66 5.93 -6.35
N GLY A 59 -11.41 6.34 -6.11
CA GLY A 59 -10.33 6.22 -7.08
C GLY A 59 -10.07 4.76 -7.49
N ALA A 60 -10.06 3.84 -6.52
CA ALA A 60 -9.87 2.41 -6.79
C ALA A 60 -10.98 1.83 -7.66
N ARG A 61 -12.23 2.23 -7.43
CA ARG A 61 -13.37 1.80 -8.23
C ARG A 61 -13.35 2.43 -9.62
N LEU A 62 -13.18 3.74 -9.73
CA LEU A 62 -13.13 4.44 -11.01
C LEU A 62 -12.05 3.86 -11.91
N PHE A 63 -10.86 3.58 -11.36
CA PHE A 63 -9.78 2.98 -12.14
C PHE A 63 -10.10 1.56 -12.60
N TYR A 64 -10.80 0.75 -11.78
CA TYR A 64 -11.31 -0.55 -12.22
C TYR A 64 -12.28 -0.41 -13.40
N VAL A 65 -13.25 0.51 -13.30
CA VAL A 65 -14.22 0.75 -14.36
C VAL A 65 -13.54 1.21 -15.66
N LEU A 66 -12.50 2.03 -15.57
CA LEU A 66 -11.76 2.49 -16.75
C LEU A 66 -11.04 1.35 -17.47
N ILE A 67 -10.42 0.40 -16.74
CA ILE A 67 -9.70 -0.71 -17.36
C ILE A 67 -10.62 -1.85 -17.82
N SER A 68 -11.77 -2.01 -17.15
CA SER A 68 -12.76 -3.06 -17.41
C SER A 68 -14.03 -2.48 -18.04
N PHE A 69 -13.92 -1.38 -18.81
CA PHE A 69 -15.09 -0.64 -19.30
C PHE A 69 -16.11 -1.50 -20.06
N GLY A 70 -15.63 -2.50 -20.81
CA GLY A 70 -16.49 -3.45 -21.52
C GLY A 70 -17.40 -4.28 -20.60
N GLU A 71 -16.98 -4.60 -19.38
CA GLU A 71 -17.80 -5.33 -18.39
C GLU A 71 -19.02 -4.53 -17.93
N PHE A 72 -18.98 -3.19 -18.04
CA PHE A 72 -20.03 -2.29 -17.58
C PHE A 72 -20.99 -1.83 -18.69
N ALA A 73 -20.74 -2.24 -19.94
CA ALA A 73 -21.55 -1.81 -21.08
C ALA A 73 -23.00 -2.33 -21.00
N GLU A 74 -23.18 -3.55 -20.50
CA GLU A 74 -24.49 -4.17 -20.36
C GLU A 74 -25.29 -3.60 -19.18
N ASN A 75 -24.62 -3.26 -18.08
CA ASN A 75 -25.25 -2.73 -16.86
C ASN A 75 -24.40 -1.60 -16.26
N PRO A 76 -24.57 -0.33 -16.70
CA PRO A 76 -23.77 0.79 -16.20
C PRO A 76 -23.92 1.06 -14.69
N LEU A 77 -25.02 0.64 -14.07
CA LEU A 77 -25.23 0.77 -12.62
C LEU A 77 -24.29 -0.12 -11.80
N ASP A 78 -23.66 -1.12 -12.43
CA ASP A 78 -22.70 -1.99 -11.75
C ASP A 78 -21.47 -1.24 -11.29
N ILE A 79 -21.19 -0.06 -11.84
CA ILE A 79 -20.14 0.86 -11.39
C ILE A 79 -20.23 1.13 -9.88
N PHE A 80 -21.43 1.15 -9.29
CA PHE A 80 -21.63 1.42 -7.86
C PHE A 80 -21.53 0.18 -6.97
N LYS A 81 -21.50 -1.02 -7.54
CA LYS A 81 -21.48 -2.29 -6.80
C LYS A 81 -20.09 -2.63 -6.23
N VAL A 82 -19.55 -1.75 -5.39
CA VAL A 82 -18.22 -1.91 -4.76
C VAL A 82 -18.12 -3.13 -3.86
N TRP A 83 -19.26 -3.64 -3.36
CA TRP A 83 -19.32 -4.85 -2.54
C TRP A 83 -19.10 -6.14 -3.34
N GLN A 84 -19.18 -6.09 -4.67
CA GLN A 84 -18.83 -7.22 -5.54
C GLN A 84 -17.32 -7.29 -5.85
N GLY A 85 -16.52 -6.40 -5.25
CA GLY A 85 -15.09 -6.28 -5.54
C GLY A 85 -14.81 -5.31 -6.69
N GLY A 86 -13.74 -5.56 -7.45
CA GLY A 86 -13.32 -4.67 -8.54
C GLY A 86 -12.79 -3.33 -8.02
N LEU A 87 -11.74 -3.39 -7.20
CA LEU A 87 -11.01 -2.23 -6.69
C LEU A 87 -9.54 -2.35 -7.11
N VAL A 88 -9.06 -1.38 -7.89
CA VAL A 88 -7.67 -1.38 -8.35
C VAL A 88 -6.81 -0.53 -7.42
N PHE A 89 -5.73 -1.12 -6.91
CA PHE A 89 -4.80 -0.46 -5.99
C PHE A 89 -4.30 0.90 -6.49
N TRP A 90 -3.90 0.99 -7.78
CA TRP A 90 -3.39 2.23 -8.37
C TRP A 90 -4.39 3.37 -8.33
N GLY A 91 -5.66 3.09 -8.62
CA GLY A 91 -6.72 4.08 -8.51
C GLY A 91 -6.87 4.61 -7.10
N GLY A 92 -6.83 3.71 -6.10
CA GLY A 92 -6.97 4.12 -4.71
C GLY A 92 -5.76 4.87 -4.16
N PHE A 93 -4.56 4.47 -4.58
CA PHE A 93 -3.33 5.20 -4.26
C PHE A 93 -3.36 6.62 -4.82
N LEU A 94 -3.74 6.79 -6.09
CA LEU A 94 -3.85 8.11 -6.73
C LEU A 94 -4.93 8.98 -6.07
N GLY A 95 -6.13 8.43 -5.82
CA GLY A 95 -7.21 9.14 -5.15
C GLY A 95 -6.80 9.64 -3.75
N GLY A 96 -6.09 8.80 -2.98
CA GLY A 96 -5.55 9.17 -1.69
C GLY A 96 -4.46 10.24 -1.77
N ALA A 97 -3.49 10.08 -2.67
CA ALA A 97 -2.39 11.01 -2.86
C ALA A 97 -2.87 12.41 -3.28
N ILE A 98 -3.78 12.47 -4.26
CA ILE A 98 -4.41 13.73 -4.72
C ILE A 98 -5.14 14.39 -3.55
N THR A 99 -5.87 13.62 -2.76
CA THR A 99 -6.58 14.14 -1.57
C THR A 99 -5.62 14.76 -0.56
N VAL A 100 -4.50 14.10 -0.24
CA VAL A 100 -3.47 14.65 0.66
C VAL A 100 -2.90 15.94 0.10
N ILE A 101 -2.57 15.99 -1.19
CA ILE A 101 -2.00 17.18 -1.82
C ILE A 101 -2.99 18.35 -1.76
N ILE A 102 -4.21 18.17 -2.27
CA ILE A 102 -5.24 19.23 -2.29
C ILE A 102 -5.57 19.71 -0.87
N PHE A 103 -5.74 18.79 0.07
CA PHE A 103 -6.05 19.13 1.46
C PHE A 103 -4.90 19.89 2.11
N SER A 104 -3.64 19.47 1.88
CA SER A 104 -2.46 20.14 2.41
C SER A 104 -2.35 21.58 1.91
N ILE A 105 -2.64 21.83 0.63
CA ILE A 105 -2.64 23.18 0.03
C ILE A 105 -3.75 24.02 0.65
N LYS A 106 -4.99 23.49 0.69
CA LYS A 106 -6.16 24.20 1.21
C LYS A 106 -6.02 24.59 2.69
N HIS A 107 -5.36 23.75 3.47
CA HIS A 107 -5.18 23.96 4.92
C HIS A 107 -3.78 24.48 5.29
N LYS A 108 -2.95 24.87 4.31
CA LYS A 108 -1.59 25.40 4.50
C LYS A 108 -0.70 24.47 5.35
N MET A 109 -0.87 23.17 5.20
CA MET A 109 -0.08 22.16 5.90
C MET A 109 1.18 21.84 5.07
N PRO A 110 2.40 21.84 5.65
CA PRO A 110 3.61 21.50 4.91
C PRO A 110 3.54 20.05 4.39
N LEU A 111 3.48 19.89 3.07
CA LEU A 111 3.24 18.60 2.42
C LEU A 111 4.24 17.52 2.85
N TRP A 112 5.54 17.83 2.88
CA TRP A 112 6.57 16.86 3.24
C TRP A 112 6.53 16.45 4.71
N LYS A 113 6.17 17.38 5.60
CA LYS A 113 5.94 17.08 7.02
C LYS A 113 4.73 16.17 7.20
N LEU A 114 3.67 16.41 6.43
CA LEU A 114 2.49 15.55 6.38
C LEU A 114 2.83 14.17 5.80
N ALA A 115 3.61 14.11 4.72
CA ALA A 115 4.07 12.86 4.12
C ALA A 115 4.87 12.00 5.11
N ASP A 116 5.73 12.62 5.93
CA ASP A 116 6.43 11.91 7.01
C ASP A 116 5.45 11.27 8.00
N VAL A 117 4.39 11.98 8.41
CA VAL A 117 3.34 11.45 9.29
C VAL A 117 2.65 10.22 8.68
N PHE A 118 2.41 10.25 7.37
CA PHE A 118 1.76 9.15 6.66
C PHE A 118 2.67 7.92 6.50
N ALA A 119 3.99 8.08 6.38
CA ALA A 119 4.88 6.99 6.02
C ALA A 119 4.84 5.78 6.99
N PRO A 120 4.92 5.94 8.33
CA PRO A 120 4.75 4.81 9.25
C PRO A 120 3.36 4.17 9.17
N ALA A 121 2.30 4.98 9.01
CA ALA A 121 0.93 4.50 8.89
C ALA A 121 0.73 3.65 7.63
N LEU A 122 1.28 4.10 6.49
CA LEU A 122 1.28 3.36 5.23
C LEU A 122 2.05 2.05 5.35
N ALA A 123 3.22 2.05 6.00
CA ALA A 123 4.03 0.84 6.16
C ALA A 123 3.28 -0.25 6.96
N ILE A 124 2.73 0.08 8.13
CA ILE A 124 2.03 -0.90 8.97
C ILE A 124 0.69 -1.32 8.38
N GLY A 125 -0.08 -0.38 7.81
CA GLY A 125 -1.35 -0.68 7.16
C GLY A 125 -1.16 -1.60 5.95
N HIS A 126 -0.12 -1.35 5.15
CA HIS A 126 0.23 -2.21 4.02
C HIS A 126 0.75 -3.57 4.48
N ALA A 127 1.54 -3.66 5.55
CA ALA A 127 1.99 -4.94 6.11
C ALA A 127 0.78 -5.84 6.46
N LEU A 128 -0.17 -5.29 7.20
CA LEU A 128 -1.42 -5.99 7.55
C LEU A 128 -2.24 -6.37 6.32
N GLY A 129 -2.37 -5.46 5.34
CA GLY A 129 -3.01 -5.76 4.06
C GLY A 129 -2.36 -6.93 3.32
N ARG A 130 -1.03 -7.09 3.38
CA ARG A 130 -0.33 -8.24 2.78
C ARG A 130 -0.61 -9.56 3.51
N ILE A 131 -0.85 -9.53 4.81
CA ILE A 131 -1.36 -10.70 5.53
C ILE A 131 -2.77 -11.04 5.02
N GLY A 132 -3.62 -10.04 4.81
CA GLY A 132 -4.91 -10.24 4.14
C GLY A 132 -4.77 -10.89 2.77
N CYS A 133 -3.83 -10.43 1.93
CA CYS A 133 -3.54 -11.03 0.62
C CYS A 133 -3.11 -12.50 0.74
N PHE A 134 -2.34 -12.85 1.78
CA PHE A 134 -1.97 -14.23 2.06
C PHE A 134 -3.24 -15.06 2.23
N PHE A 135 -4.14 -14.69 3.14
CA PHE A 135 -5.41 -15.43 3.35
C PHE A 135 -6.32 -15.51 2.12
N ALA A 136 -6.31 -14.50 1.26
CA ALA A 136 -7.03 -14.53 -0.02
C ALA A 136 -6.38 -15.48 -1.05
N GLY A 137 -5.10 -15.81 -0.88
CA GLY A 137 -4.29 -16.49 -1.89
C GLY A 137 -4.02 -15.65 -3.12
N CYS A 138 -4.25 -14.33 -3.09
CA CYS A 138 -3.86 -13.47 -4.18
C CYS A 138 -2.39 -13.11 -4.07
N CYS A 139 -1.79 -12.64 -5.17
CA CYS A 139 -0.43 -12.15 -5.14
C CYS A 139 0.58 -13.21 -4.65
N TYR A 140 0.53 -14.44 -5.17
CA TYR A 140 1.45 -15.52 -4.82
C TYR A 140 2.78 -15.44 -5.60
N GLY A 141 3.75 -16.24 -5.19
CA GLY A 141 5.06 -16.34 -5.84
C GLY A 141 5.17 -17.50 -6.85
N LYS A 142 6.37 -17.70 -7.40
CA LYS A 142 6.65 -18.83 -8.29
C LYS A 142 6.49 -20.17 -7.58
N ASN A 143 6.34 -21.23 -8.36
CA ASN A 143 6.42 -22.61 -7.88
C ASN A 143 7.77 -22.84 -7.19
N THR A 144 7.77 -23.57 -6.08
CA THR A 144 8.98 -23.82 -5.29
C THR A 144 8.91 -25.14 -4.55
N ASP A 145 10.04 -25.82 -4.43
CA ASP A 145 10.19 -27.01 -3.60
C ASP A 145 10.63 -26.68 -2.16
N SER A 146 11.03 -25.42 -1.91
CA SER A 146 11.51 -24.94 -0.61
C SER A 146 10.58 -25.30 0.54
N PHE A 147 11.13 -25.64 1.71
CA PHE A 147 10.35 -25.94 2.93
C PHE A 147 9.45 -24.77 3.38
N LEU A 148 9.77 -23.54 2.99
CA LEU A 148 8.97 -22.35 3.25
C LEU A 148 7.81 -22.14 2.26
N GLY A 149 7.71 -22.97 1.22
CA GLY A 149 6.63 -22.91 0.24
C GLY A 149 5.28 -23.31 0.84
N VAL A 150 4.22 -22.63 0.41
CA VAL A 150 2.85 -22.82 0.90
C VAL A 150 1.96 -23.35 -0.22
N VAL A 151 1.17 -24.39 0.09
CA VAL A 151 0.07 -24.85 -0.76
C VAL A 151 -1.20 -24.18 -0.28
N PHE A 152 -1.85 -23.42 -1.14
CA PHE A 152 -3.08 -22.72 -0.79
C PHE A 152 -4.30 -23.66 -0.92
N PRO A 153 -5.30 -23.56 -0.03
CA PRO A 153 -6.56 -24.31 -0.14
C PRO A 153 -7.33 -24.00 -1.44
N GLU A 154 -8.23 -24.90 -1.83
CA GLU A 154 -8.98 -24.80 -3.10
C GLU A 154 -9.88 -23.56 -3.23
N ASN A 155 -10.30 -22.98 -2.12
CA ASN A 155 -11.14 -21.79 -2.08
C ASN A 155 -10.34 -20.47 -2.09
N CYS A 156 -9.03 -20.52 -2.33
CA CYS A 156 -8.17 -19.35 -2.50
C CYS A 156 -8.06 -18.96 -3.98
N LEU A 157 -7.55 -17.74 -4.24
CA LEU A 157 -7.24 -17.25 -5.59
C LEU A 157 -5.95 -17.85 -6.19
N ALA A 158 -5.17 -18.58 -5.40
CA ALA A 158 -3.93 -19.23 -5.84
C ALA A 158 -4.24 -20.58 -6.49
N PRO A 159 -3.38 -21.06 -7.42
CA PRO A 159 -3.57 -22.37 -8.04
C PRO A 159 -3.47 -23.49 -6.99
N THR A 160 -4.35 -24.47 -7.15
CA THR A 160 -4.55 -25.57 -6.19
C THR A 160 -3.50 -26.66 -6.35
N GLY A 161 -3.08 -27.26 -5.24
CA GLY A 161 -2.13 -28.39 -5.24
C GLY A 161 -0.68 -28.03 -5.60
N ILE A 162 -0.39 -26.76 -5.87
CA ILE A 162 0.96 -26.28 -6.21
C ILE A 162 1.59 -25.60 -4.99
N LYS A 163 2.85 -25.92 -4.72
CA LYS A 163 3.64 -25.29 -3.67
C LYS A 163 4.25 -23.99 -4.18
N LEU A 164 3.89 -22.87 -3.56
CA LEU A 164 4.23 -21.52 -4.03
C LEU A 164 5.05 -20.75 -3.01
N VAL A 165 5.95 -19.87 -3.48
CA VAL A 165 6.64 -18.93 -2.59
C VAL A 165 5.62 -17.95 -1.99
N PRO A 166 5.50 -17.83 -0.65
CA PRO A 166 4.53 -16.93 0.00
C PRO A 166 5.02 -15.47 -0.03
N THR A 167 5.10 -14.86 -1.23
CA THR A 167 5.60 -13.48 -1.40
C THR A 167 4.80 -12.43 -0.64
N GLN A 168 3.56 -12.75 -0.24
CA GLN A 168 2.72 -11.95 0.64
C GLN A 168 3.33 -11.80 2.02
N ILE A 169 3.81 -12.91 2.62
CA ILE A 169 4.48 -12.92 3.92
C ILE A 169 5.82 -12.20 3.83
N LEU A 170 6.61 -12.46 2.78
CA LEU A 170 7.86 -11.71 2.54
C LEU A 170 7.61 -10.21 2.43
N SER A 171 6.56 -9.80 1.72
CA SER A 171 6.16 -8.39 1.62
C SER A 171 5.75 -7.81 2.97
N SER A 172 4.99 -8.58 3.78
CA SER A 172 4.56 -8.16 5.10
C SER A 172 5.75 -7.97 6.06
N ILE A 173 6.71 -8.89 6.04
CA ILE A 173 7.93 -8.81 6.84
C ILE A 173 8.76 -7.59 6.42
N LEU A 174 8.97 -7.39 5.12
CA LEU A 174 9.64 -6.20 4.58
C LEU A 174 8.97 -4.93 5.10
N LEU A 175 7.64 -4.80 4.95
CA LEU A 175 6.89 -3.63 5.38
C LEU A 175 6.94 -3.39 6.89
N LEU A 176 6.95 -4.47 7.69
CA LEU A 176 7.11 -4.38 9.14
C LEU A 176 8.52 -3.92 9.53
N ILE A 177 9.56 -4.43 8.89
CA ILE A 177 10.94 -3.97 9.08
C ILE A 177 11.04 -2.48 8.71
N LEU A 178 10.46 -2.08 7.59
CA LEU A 178 10.39 -0.68 7.17
C LEU A 178 9.69 0.16 8.25
N PHE A 179 8.51 -0.25 8.72
CA PHE A 179 7.82 0.43 9.80
C PHE A 179 8.71 0.65 11.03
N LEU A 180 9.42 -0.38 11.49
CA LEU A 180 10.34 -0.29 12.62
C LEU A 180 11.48 0.70 12.35
N ILE A 181 12.09 0.66 11.16
CA ILE A 181 13.12 1.62 10.75
C ILE A 181 12.56 3.05 10.81
N LEU A 182 11.38 3.30 10.24
CA LEU A 182 10.75 4.63 10.26
C LEU A 182 10.47 5.13 11.68
N VAL A 183 9.98 4.25 12.56
CA VAL A 183 9.70 4.58 13.98
C VAL A 183 11.00 4.93 14.72
N ILE A 184 12.07 4.16 14.53
CA ILE A 184 13.38 4.38 15.16
C ILE A 184 13.98 5.71 14.68
N PHE A 185 13.92 5.98 13.38
CA PHE A 185 14.50 7.17 12.78
C PHE A 185 13.63 8.42 12.92
N TRP A 186 12.36 8.29 13.33
CA TRP A 186 11.47 9.43 13.56
C TRP A 186 12.10 10.50 14.47
N LYS A 187 12.71 10.08 15.59
CA LYS A 187 13.35 10.98 16.55
C LYS A 187 14.65 11.60 16.02
N ARG A 188 15.23 11.03 14.95
CA ARG A 188 16.49 11.47 14.32
C ARG A 188 16.25 12.24 13.01
N LYS A 189 15.00 12.59 12.72
CA LYS A 189 14.60 13.37 11.57
C LYS A 189 15.27 14.76 11.61
N LYS A 190 15.85 15.16 10.49
CA LYS A 190 16.59 16.43 10.30
C LYS A 190 15.83 17.43 9.42
N PHE A 191 14.96 16.95 8.54
CA PHE A 191 14.19 17.79 7.62
C PHE A 191 12.84 17.13 7.26
N ASP A 192 11.87 17.94 6.84
CA ASP A 192 10.56 17.47 6.41
C ASP A 192 10.66 16.69 5.09
N GLY A 193 10.11 15.47 5.07
CA GLY A 193 10.16 14.51 3.97
C GLY A 193 11.16 13.37 4.18
N GLN A 194 12.06 13.47 5.17
CA GLN A 194 13.09 12.45 5.38
C GLN A 194 12.51 11.06 5.68
N ILE A 195 11.44 10.96 6.50
CA ILE A 195 10.85 9.68 6.87
C ILE A 195 10.08 9.10 5.68
N PHE A 196 9.37 9.95 4.94
CA PHE A 196 8.66 9.54 3.72
C PHE A 196 9.60 9.03 2.63
N PHE A 197 10.67 9.76 2.32
CA PHE A 197 11.60 9.32 1.29
C PHE A 197 12.44 8.11 1.72
N MET A 198 12.64 7.90 3.03
CA MET A 198 13.28 6.68 3.53
C MET A 198 12.36 5.49 3.29
N TYR A 199 11.07 5.66 3.57
CA TYR A 199 10.05 4.66 3.28
C TYR A 199 10.03 4.32 1.79
N THR A 200 9.94 5.30 0.90
CA THR A 200 9.82 5.05 -0.54
C THR A 200 11.08 4.43 -1.14
N VAL A 201 12.28 4.85 -0.72
CA VAL A 201 13.55 4.26 -1.16
C VAL A 201 13.65 2.80 -0.73
N LEU A 202 13.47 2.52 0.56
CA LEU A 202 13.57 1.15 1.08
C LEU A 202 12.48 0.24 0.51
N LEU A 203 11.26 0.78 0.34
CA LEU A 203 10.15 0.03 -0.24
C LEU A 203 10.43 -0.30 -1.70
N SER A 204 10.97 0.64 -2.46
CA SER A 204 11.30 0.45 -3.88
C SER A 204 12.33 -0.65 -4.06
N VAL A 205 13.41 -0.65 -3.26
CA VAL A 205 14.42 -1.71 -3.28
C VAL A 205 13.79 -3.06 -2.92
N GLY A 206 13.08 -3.13 -1.80
CA GLY A 206 12.48 -4.39 -1.35
C GLY A 206 11.40 -4.92 -2.31
N ARG A 207 10.59 -4.04 -2.91
CA ARG A 207 9.59 -4.40 -3.93
C ARG A 207 10.24 -4.92 -5.19
N PHE A 208 11.29 -4.26 -5.68
CA PHE A 208 12.05 -4.72 -6.83
C PHE A 208 12.59 -6.16 -6.62
N LEU A 209 13.14 -6.44 -5.43
CA LEU A 209 13.67 -7.76 -5.09
C LEU A 209 12.59 -8.84 -4.95
N ILE A 210 11.49 -8.53 -4.26
CA ILE A 210 10.37 -9.47 -4.11
C ILE A 210 9.74 -9.81 -5.46
N GLU A 211 9.77 -8.88 -6.42
CA GLU A 211 9.16 -9.09 -7.73
C GLU A 211 9.81 -10.24 -8.51
N PHE A 212 11.10 -10.53 -8.31
CA PHE A 212 11.76 -11.70 -8.91
C PHE A 212 11.16 -13.04 -8.44
N LEU A 213 10.55 -13.05 -7.25
CA LEU A 213 9.93 -14.23 -6.66
C LEU A 213 8.45 -14.38 -7.05
N ARG A 214 7.88 -13.43 -7.80
CA ARG A 214 6.45 -13.42 -8.17
C ARG A 214 6.13 -14.43 -9.26
N GLY A 215 4.95 -15.05 -9.14
CA GLY A 215 4.46 -16.06 -10.08
C GLY A 215 3.02 -15.84 -10.56
N ASP A 216 2.34 -14.78 -10.10
CA ASP A 216 1.03 -14.40 -10.61
C ASP A 216 1.14 -13.55 -11.90
N PHE A 217 0.12 -13.60 -12.74
CA PHE A 217 0.05 -12.77 -13.94
C PHE A 217 -0.22 -11.31 -13.57
N ARG A 218 0.62 -10.37 -14.03
CA ARG A 218 0.54 -8.94 -13.67
C ARG A 218 0.67 -8.00 -14.86
N GLY A 219 0.30 -8.49 -16.04
CA GLY A 219 0.51 -7.81 -17.31
C GLY A 219 1.77 -8.29 -18.04
N ASN A 220 1.94 -7.81 -19.27
CA ASN A 220 3.06 -8.21 -20.11
C ASN A 220 4.38 -7.63 -19.61
N LEU A 221 5.46 -8.40 -19.74
CA LEU A 221 6.81 -7.92 -19.50
C LEU A 221 7.14 -6.83 -20.52
N ILE A 222 7.66 -5.69 -20.05
CA ILE A 222 8.17 -4.63 -20.90
C ILE A 222 9.70 -4.75 -20.85
N LEU A 223 10.32 -5.13 -21.97
CA LEU A 223 11.78 -5.35 -22.06
C LEU A 223 12.32 -6.37 -21.04
N GLY A 224 11.54 -7.43 -20.75
CA GLY A 224 11.92 -8.47 -19.77
C GLY A 224 11.76 -8.07 -18.30
N ILE A 225 11.22 -6.88 -18.03
CA ILE A 225 11.02 -6.34 -16.67
C ILE A 225 9.51 -6.17 -16.43
N THR A 226 9.08 -6.42 -15.18
CA THR A 226 7.69 -6.22 -14.78
C THR A 226 7.34 -4.74 -14.60
N PRO A 227 6.07 -4.33 -14.80
CA PRO A 227 5.64 -2.98 -14.49
C PRO A 227 5.96 -2.54 -13.06
N THR A 228 5.85 -3.44 -12.07
CA THR A 228 6.20 -3.17 -10.66
C THR A 228 7.68 -2.80 -10.50
N GLN A 229 8.58 -3.50 -11.19
CA GLN A 229 10.01 -3.20 -11.16
C GLN A 229 10.32 -1.84 -11.77
N ILE A 230 9.69 -1.51 -12.91
CA ILE A 230 9.84 -0.19 -13.55
C ILE A 230 9.41 0.91 -12.59
N VAL A 231 8.22 0.78 -11.98
CA VAL A 231 7.73 1.77 -11.01
C VAL A 231 8.65 1.86 -9.80
N SER A 232 9.20 0.73 -9.32
CA SER A 232 10.15 0.72 -8.21
C SER A 232 11.43 1.49 -8.54
N VAL A 233 11.99 1.32 -9.74
CA VAL A 233 13.18 2.06 -10.18
C VAL A 233 12.89 3.57 -10.28
N VAL A 234 11.76 3.95 -10.90
CA VAL A 234 11.36 5.36 -11.02
C VAL A 234 11.18 5.99 -9.64
N MET A 235 10.44 5.31 -8.75
CA MET A 235 10.20 5.80 -7.38
C MET A 235 11.50 5.92 -6.59
N PHE A 236 12.43 4.98 -6.73
CA PHE A 236 13.75 5.06 -6.10
C PHE A 236 14.52 6.31 -6.56
N ILE A 237 14.64 6.51 -7.88
CA ILE A 237 15.39 7.64 -8.45
C ILE A 237 14.77 8.98 -8.02
N VAL A 238 13.45 9.14 -8.18
CA VAL A 238 12.73 10.36 -7.80
C VAL A 238 12.90 10.65 -6.31
N SER A 239 12.79 9.61 -5.46
CA SER A 239 12.93 9.76 -4.01
C SER A 239 14.34 10.22 -3.61
N ILE A 240 15.39 9.69 -4.24
CA ILE A 240 16.76 10.10 -3.97
C ILE A 240 17.01 11.54 -4.44
N ILE A 241 16.51 11.93 -5.61
CA ILE A 241 16.66 13.29 -6.13
C ILE A 241 16.00 14.29 -5.18
N ILE A 242 14.75 14.04 -4.76
CA ILE A 242 14.04 14.95 -3.87
C ILE A 242 14.66 14.94 -2.47
N TRP A 243 15.07 13.78 -1.95
CA TRP A 243 15.80 13.69 -0.69
C TRP A 243 17.01 14.62 -0.69
N LYS A 244 17.86 14.55 -1.73
CA LYS A 244 19.06 15.40 -1.84
C LYS A 244 18.72 16.89 -1.88
N LYS A 245 17.62 17.27 -2.54
CA LYS A 245 17.16 18.66 -2.61
C LYS A 245 16.63 19.18 -1.27
N LEU A 246 15.96 18.33 -0.49
CA LEU A 246 15.39 18.71 0.81
C LEU A 246 16.37 18.55 1.98
N SER A 247 17.39 17.71 1.82
CA SER A 247 18.38 17.50 2.87
C SER A 247 19.17 18.78 3.12
N PRO A 248 19.36 19.18 4.39
CA PRO A 248 20.18 20.34 4.70
C PRO A 248 21.60 20.05 4.23
N ILE A 249 22.14 20.93 3.38
CA ILE A 249 23.55 20.87 2.96
C ILE A 249 24.38 20.88 4.25
N LYS A 250 25.24 19.87 4.44
CA LYS A 250 26.29 19.97 5.46
C LYS A 250 27.08 21.23 5.11
N LYS A 251 26.97 22.30 5.90
CA LYS A 251 28.02 23.31 5.92
C LYS A 251 29.27 22.57 6.35
N GLU A 252 30.16 22.30 5.40
CA GLU A 252 31.52 21.91 5.73
C GLU A 252 32.06 23.06 6.59
N SER A 253 32.32 22.76 7.86
CA SER A 253 33.11 23.62 8.72
C SER A 253 34.49 23.70 8.08
N VAL A 254 34.80 24.91 7.59
CA VAL A 254 36.13 25.32 7.09
C VAL A 254 37.22 24.88 8.05
#